data_AF-A0A1G0VL14-F1
#
_entry.id   AF-A0A1G0VL14-F1
#
_cell.length_a   1.000
_cell.length_b   1.000
_cell.length_c   1.000
_cell.angle_alpha   90.00
_cell.angle_beta   90.00
_cell.angle_gamma   90.00
#
_symmetry.space_group_name_H-M   'P 1'
#
loop_
_entity.id
_entity.type
_entity.pdbx_description
1 polymer ?
#
loop_
_entity_poly.entity_id
_entity_poly.type
_entity_poly.pdbx_seq_one_letter_code
_entity_poly.pdbx_strand_id
1 'polypeptide(L)'
;MKGTTLINKKDYAAAYNVFDEVIQYFGKTIFADKSKFELGLIELARENYINANLYFKTLAETHSDELGAEAQYYYGYSLFEQEKTDEAIAALERVRVVFSAYDEWLTKSYLKLGDCYTKLDQIDKAKEMYRVVIGKHRGNVYGQEAQNKLRELQ
;
A
#
# COMPACT_ATOMS: atom_id res chain seq x y z
N MET A 1 -15.89 -10.30 3.52
CA MET A 1 -16.26 -8.94 3.99
C MET A 1 -15.02 -8.06 3.77
N LYS A 2 -14.79 -7.60 2.54
CA LYS A 2 -13.73 -6.62 2.25
C LYS A 2 -14.27 -5.29 2.78
N GLY A 3 -13.71 -4.79 3.87
CA GLY A 3 -14.20 -3.65 4.63
C GLY A 3 -14.07 -2.35 3.86
N THR A 4 -14.96 -2.11 2.92
CA THR A 4 -15.12 -0.81 2.24
C THR A 4 -15.86 0.18 3.15
N THR A 5 -15.45 0.31 4.42
CA THR A 5 -16.34 0.84 5.46
C THR A 5 -15.85 2.18 6.01
N LEU A 6 -16.53 3.23 5.54
CA LEU A 6 -16.80 4.52 6.20
C LEU A 6 -15.77 5.65 6.03
N ILE A 7 -15.83 6.22 4.82
CA ILE A 7 -15.52 7.64 4.56
C ILE A 7 -16.57 8.49 5.27
N ASN A 8 -16.21 8.98 6.46
CA ASN A 8 -16.67 10.24 7.07
C ASN A 8 -15.68 10.59 8.18
N LYS A 9 -15.19 11.84 8.23
CA LYS A 9 -14.25 12.29 9.29
C LYS A 9 -14.78 12.04 10.72
N LYS A 10 -16.11 12.00 10.90
CA LYS A 10 -16.77 11.66 12.17
C LYS A 10 -16.65 10.18 12.53
N ASP A 11 -16.68 9.29 11.55
CA ASP A 11 -16.55 7.84 11.78
C ASP A 11 -15.09 7.44 12.04
N TYR A 12 -14.11 8.17 11.51
CA TYR A 12 -12.70 7.93 11.82
C TYR A 12 -12.38 8.10 13.31
N ALA A 13 -13.00 9.04 14.01
CA ALA A 13 -12.74 9.23 15.44
C ALA A 13 -13.27 8.06 16.28
N ALA A 14 -14.50 7.60 15.97
CA ALA A 14 -15.09 6.45 16.64
C ALA A 14 -14.33 5.15 16.33
N ALA A 15 -14.00 4.93 15.05
CA ALA A 15 -13.21 3.77 14.63
C ALA A 15 -11.82 3.75 15.26
N TYR A 16 -11.17 4.92 15.34
CA TYR A 16 -9.86 5.06 15.97
C TYR A 16 -9.90 4.57 17.43
N ASN A 17 -10.87 5.03 18.22
CA ASN A 17 -10.99 4.63 19.62
C ASN A 17 -11.18 3.10 19.78
N VAL A 18 -12.02 2.49 18.93
CA VAL A 18 -12.25 1.05 18.97
C VAL A 18 -10.97 0.27 18.66
N PHE A 19 -10.23 0.66 17.62
CA PHE A 19 -8.98 -0.02 17.27
C PHE A 19 -7.88 0.21 18.31
N ASP A 20 -7.82 1.40 18.90
CA ASP A 20 -6.86 1.73 19.96
C ASP A 20 -7.13 0.89 21.22
N GLU A 21 -8.40 0.74 21.63
CA GLU A 21 -8.79 -0.17 22.72
C GLU A 21 -8.38 -1.62 22.42
N VAL A 22 -8.58 -2.10 21.19
CA VAL A 22 -8.17 -3.46 20.82
C VAL A 22 -6.65 -3.62 20.94
N ILE A 23 -5.86 -2.63 20.55
CA ILE A 23 -4.40 -2.66 20.70
C ILE A 23 -4.01 -2.64 22.18
N GLN A 24 -4.66 -1.81 22.99
CA GLN A 24 -4.36 -1.66 24.41
C GLN A 24 -4.65 -2.95 25.19
N TYR A 25 -5.80 -3.59 24.94
CA TYR A 25 -6.24 -4.76 25.70
C TYR A 25 -5.80 -6.10 25.09
N PHE A 26 -5.53 -6.15 23.78
CA PHE A 26 -5.21 -7.39 23.05
C PHE A 26 -3.92 -7.31 22.22
N GLY A 27 -2.95 -6.50 22.64
CA GLY A 27 -1.77 -6.09 21.85
C GLY A 27 -0.86 -7.18 21.25
N LYS A 28 -0.98 -8.45 21.68
CA LYS A 28 -0.22 -9.60 21.14
C LYS A 28 -1.03 -10.51 20.23
N THR A 29 -2.24 -10.10 19.85
CA THR A 29 -3.14 -10.90 19.01
C THR A 29 -3.12 -10.42 17.56
N ILE A 30 -3.51 -11.30 16.65
CA ILE A 30 -3.74 -10.94 15.25
C ILE A 30 -4.79 -9.82 15.09
N PHE A 31 -5.72 -9.69 16.06
CA PHE A 31 -6.72 -8.61 16.06
C PHE A 31 -6.08 -7.26 16.34
N ALA A 32 -5.07 -7.19 17.23
CA ALA A 32 -4.33 -5.96 17.47
C ALA A 32 -3.51 -5.55 16.25
N ASP A 33 -2.90 -6.50 15.53
CA ASP A 33 -2.13 -6.17 14.32
C ASP A 33 -3.03 -5.71 13.17
N LYS A 34 -4.18 -6.34 12.98
CA LYS A 34 -5.21 -5.82 12.06
C LYS A 34 -5.71 -4.44 12.49
N SER A 35 -5.90 -4.21 13.79
CA SER A 35 -6.30 -2.89 14.30
C SER A 35 -5.24 -1.82 14.03
N LYS A 36 -3.95 -2.14 14.20
CA LYS A 36 -2.85 -1.23 13.81
C LYS A 36 -2.88 -0.89 12.33
N PHE A 37 -3.21 -1.88 11.49
CA PHE A 37 -3.32 -1.66 10.05
C PHE A 37 -4.45 -0.68 9.73
N GLU A 38 -5.63 -0.90 10.31
CA GLU A 38 -6.77 0.01 10.15
C GLU A 38 -6.48 1.42 10.68
N LEU A 39 -5.77 1.55 11.81
CA LEU A 39 -5.28 2.84 12.28
C LEU A 39 -4.32 3.49 11.28
N GLY A 40 -3.42 2.72 10.67
CA GLY A 40 -2.56 3.20 9.58
C GLY A 40 -3.35 3.77 8.40
N LEU A 41 -4.43 3.10 7.98
CA LEU A 41 -5.31 3.58 6.91
C LEU A 41 -6.05 4.87 7.31
N ILE A 42 -6.54 4.95 8.56
CA ILE A 42 -7.18 6.16 9.08
C ILE A 42 -6.20 7.34 9.10
N GLU A 43 -4.99 7.12 9.57
CA GLU A 43 -3.95 8.16 9.63
C GLU A 43 -3.52 8.59 8.23
N LEU A 44 -3.41 7.65 7.28
CA LEU A 44 -3.16 7.96 5.87
C LEU A 44 -4.29 8.82 5.27
N ALA A 45 -5.56 8.48 5.53
CA ALA A 45 -6.70 9.25 5.06
C ALA A 45 -6.82 10.65 5.70
N ARG A 46 -6.17 10.85 6.85
CA ARG A 46 -6.03 12.15 7.53
C ARG A 46 -4.78 12.91 7.09
N GLU A 47 -4.02 12.38 6.14
CA GLU A 47 -2.71 12.90 5.71
C GLU A 47 -1.69 12.96 6.86
N ASN A 48 -1.93 12.24 7.96
CA ASN A 48 -0.97 12.07 9.04
C ASN A 48 0.02 10.96 8.69
N TYR A 49 0.86 11.26 7.70
CA TYR A 49 1.78 10.29 7.13
C TYR A 49 2.79 9.76 8.16
N ILE A 50 3.15 10.53 9.18
CA ILE A 50 4.11 10.10 10.21
C ILE A 50 3.57 8.86 10.95
N ASN A 51 2.33 8.94 11.44
CA ASN A 51 1.70 7.82 12.14
C ASN A 51 1.36 6.68 11.19
N ALA A 52 0.86 6.99 9.99
CA ALA A 52 0.58 5.97 8.97
C ALA A 52 1.82 5.13 8.66
N ASN A 53 2.95 5.79 8.42
CA ASN A 53 4.24 5.14 8.16
C ASN A 53 4.68 4.26 9.33
N LEU A 54 4.50 4.71 10.57
CA LEU A 54 4.87 3.93 11.75
C LEU A 54 4.11 2.61 11.82
N TYR A 55 2.78 2.65 11.65
CA TYR A 55 1.94 1.46 11.67
C TYR A 55 2.29 0.49 10.54
N PHE A 56 2.34 0.99 9.29
CA PHE A 56 2.62 0.15 8.13
C PHE A 56 4.02 -0.45 8.16
N LYS A 57 5.04 0.35 8.48
CA LYS A 57 6.42 -0.14 8.57
C LYS A 57 6.56 -1.22 9.63
N THR A 58 5.98 -1.01 10.81
CA THR A 58 6.03 -2.00 11.89
C THR A 58 5.42 -3.32 11.45
N LEU A 59 4.22 -3.30 10.88
CA LEU A 59 3.55 -4.50 10.41
C LEU A 59 4.32 -5.21 9.29
N ALA A 60 4.88 -4.46 8.35
CA ALA A 60 5.70 -5.01 7.27
C ALA A 60 7.02 -5.64 7.74
N GLU A 61 7.55 -5.21 8.89
CA GLU A 61 8.76 -5.77 9.49
C GLU A 61 8.46 -6.99 10.37
N THR A 62 7.28 -7.05 11.00
CA THR A 62 6.92 -8.13 11.93
C THR A 62 6.12 -9.27 11.28
N HIS A 63 5.52 -9.05 10.10
CA HIS A 63 4.70 -10.05 9.40
C HIS A 63 5.34 -10.46 8.07
N SER A 64 5.31 -11.76 7.79
CA SER A 64 5.70 -12.37 6.51
C SER A 64 4.50 -12.90 5.70
N ASP A 65 3.30 -12.68 6.21
CA ASP A 65 2.04 -13.09 5.61
C ASP A 65 1.43 -11.99 4.71
N GLU A 66 0.16 -12.17 4.31
CA GLU A 66 -0.56 -11.20 3.48
C GLU A 66 -0.68 -9.82 4.16
N LEU A 67 -0.78 -9.76 5.49
CA LEU A 67 -0.84 -8.50 6.23
C LEU A 67 0.48 -7.73 6.11
N GLY A 68 1.62 -8.43 6.16
CA GLY A 68 2.94 -7.83 5.93
C GLY A 68 3.08 -7.28 4.50
N ALA A 69 2.59 -8.02 3.51
CA ALA A 69 2.62 -7.60 2.10
C ALA A 69 1.77 -6.35 1.87
N GLU A 70 0.55 -6.34 2.41
CA GLU A 70 -0.37 -5.20 2.38
C GLU A 70 0.24 -3.97 3.04
N ALA A 71 0.75 -4.13 4.27
CA ALA A 71 1.39 -3.04 5.01
C ALA A 71 2.62 -2.48 4.27
N GLN A 72 3.45 -3.33 3.67
CA GLN A 72 4.62 -2.89 2.92
C GLN A 72 4.22 -2.07 1.68
N TYR A 73 3.14 -2.45 0.99
CA TYR A 73 2.58 -1.65 -0.10
C TYR A 73 2.11 -0.27 0.39
N TYR A 74 1.29 -0.23 1.46
CA TYR A 74 0.77 1.02 2.00
C TYR A 74 1.84 1.93 2.59
N TYR A 75 2.93 1.38 3.11
CA TYR A 75 4.11 2.16 3.49
C TYR A 75 4.71 2.87 2.27
N GLY A 76 4.92 2.15 1.16
CA GLY A 76 5.40 2.74 -0.10
C GLY A 76 4.42 3.76 -0.68
N TYR A 77 3.11 3.47 -0.63
CA TYR A 77 2.07 4.40 -1.05
C TYR A 77 2.12 5.70 -0.24
N SER A 78 2.16 5.61 1.09
CA SER A 78 2.25 6.77 1.98
C SER A 78 3.49 7.63 1.72
N LEU A 79 4.64 7.01 1.43
CA LEU A 79 5.86 7.72 1.05
C LEU A 79 5.71 8.46 -0.28
N PHE A 80 5.03 7.87 -1.26
CA PHE A 80 4.74 8.54 -2.52
C PHE A 80 3.85 9.77 -2.35
N GLU A 81 2.80 9.68 -1.50
CA GLU A 81 1.93 10.82 -1.19
C GLU A 81 2.69 11.96 -0.47
N GLN A 82 3.76 11.64 0.26
CA GLN A 82 4.68 12.63 0.86
C GLN A 82 5.73 13.18 -0.14
N GLU A 83 5.63 12.83 -1.41
CA GLU A 83 6.63 13.15 -2.46
C GLU A 83 8.02 12.54 -2.27
N LYS A 84 8.16 11.62 -1.29
CA LYS A 84 9.40 10.87 -1.03
C LYS A 84 9.53 9.71 -2.00
N THR A 85 9.62 10.04 -3.28
CA THR A 85 9.48 9.08 -4.38
C THR A 85 10.57 8.01 -4.38
N ASP A 86 11.81 8.36 -4.04
CA ASP A 86 12.90 7.37 -3.93
C ASP A 86 12.68 6.38 -2.78
N GLU A 87 12.21 6.86 -1.63
CA GLU A 87 11.87 6.01 -0.48
C GLU A 87 10.67 5.10 -0.81
N ALA A 88 9.68 5.64 -1.54
CA ALA A 88 8.53 4.88 -2.02
C ALA A 88 8.97 3.73 -2.95
N ILE A 89 9.89 3.98 -3.88
CA ILE A 89 10.46 2.94 -4.74
C ILE A 89 11.10 1.85 -3.90
N ALA A 90 11.96 2.19 -2.94
CA ALA A 90 12.61 1.20 -2.08
C ALA A 90 11.59 0.35 -1.30
N ALA A 91 10.52 0.98 -0.77
CA ALA A 91 9.47 0.28 -0.06
C ALA A 91 8.64 -0.65 -0.97
N LEU A 92 8.32 -0.23 -2.19
CA LEU A 92 7.53 -1.03 -3.14
C LEU A 92 8.36 -2.18 -3.74
N GLU A 93 9.66 -1.96 -3.99
CA GLU A 93 10.61 -3.00 -4.38
C GLU A 93 10.72 -4.11 -3.32
N ARG A 94 10.62 -3.74 -2.04
CA ARG A 94 10.61 -4.74 -0.95
C ARG A 94 9.41 -5.69 -1.05
N VAL A 95 8.25 -5.25 -1.56
CA VAL A 95 7.11 -6.15 -1.84
C VAL A 95 7.52 -7.20 -2.88
N ARG A 96 8.23 -6.78 -3.94
CA ARG A 96 8.71 -7.68 -5.00
C ARG A 96 9.70 -8.73 -4.49
N VAL A 97 10.54 -8.38 -3.52
CA VAL A 97 11.59 -9.26 -3.01
C VAL A 97 11.09 -10.17 -1.89
N VAL A 98 10.35 -9.62 -0.92
CA VAL A 98 9.98 -10.31 0.32
C VAL A 98 8.59 -10.96 0.22
N PHE A 99 7.68 -10.35 -0.53
CA PHE A 99 6.26 -10.69 -0.55
C PHE A 99 5.76 -11.12 -1.94
N SER A 100 6.65 -11.68 -2.77
CA SER A 100 6.38 -12.07 -4.16
C SER A 100 5.28 -13.14 -4.32
N ALA A 101 4.95 -13.87 -3.25
CA ALA A 101 3.87 -14.85 -3.23
C ALA A 101 2.47 -14.21 -3.16
N TYR A 102 2.36 -12.94 -2.75
CA TYR A 102 1.08 -12.23 -2.59
C TYR A 102 0.77 -11.41 -3.84
N ASP A 103 0.18 -12.06 -4.83
CA ASP A 103 -0.04 -11.52 -6.18
C ASP A 103 -0.78 -10.17 -6.20
N GLU A 104 -1.82 -9.99 -5.37
CA GLU A 104 -2.56 -8.72 -5.31
C GLU A 104 -1.63 -7.54 -4.92
N TRP A 105 -0.85 -7.70 -3.86
CA TRP A 105 0.05 -6.66 -3.36
C TRP A 105 1.27 -6.46 -4.25
N LEU A 106 1.79 -7.55 -4.83
CA LEU A 106 2.84 -7.48 -5.84
C LEU A 106 2.40 -6.64 -7.04
N THR A 107 1.19 -6.87 -7.54
CA THR A 107 0.65 -6.17 -8.70
C THR A 107 0.38 -4.70 -8.42
N LYS A 108 -0.22 -4.38 -7.27
CA LYS A 108 -0.38 -2.99 -6.84
C LYS A 108 0.97 -2.28 -6.69
N SER A 109 2.00 -2.97 -6.19
CA SER A 109 3.35 -2.42 -6.09
C SER A 109 3.97 -2.13 -7.45
N TYR A 110 3.79 -3.00 -8.45
CA TYR A 110 4.24 -2.70 -9.81
C TYR A 110 3.55 -1.48 -10.42
N LEU A 111 2.22 -1.34 -10.23
CA LEU A 111 1.50 -0.14 -10.69
C LEU A 111 2.06 1.13 -10.04
N LYS A 112 2.22 1.14 -8.71
CA LYS A 112 2.71 2.30 -7.98
C LYS A 112 4.20 2.57 -8.26
N LEU A 113 5.03 1.56 -8.53
CA LEU A 113 6.41 1.73 -9.01
C LEU A 113 6.42 2.41 -10.38
N GLY A 114 5.52 2.04 -11.28
CA GLY A 114 5.32 2.74 -12.55
C GLY A 114 5.01 4.23 -12.34
N ASP A 115 4.12 4.53 -11.39
CA ASP A 115 3.80 5.93 -11.02
C ASP A 115 5.03 6.67 -10.47
N CYS A 116 5.80 6.03 -9.60
CA CYS A 116 7.04 6.59 -9.05
C CYS A 116 8.06 6.91 -10.16
N TYR A 117 8.32 5.95 -11.05
CA TYR A 117 9.26 6.17 -12.17
C TYR A 117 8.76 7.20 -13.16
N THR A 118 7.44 7.31 -13.36
CA THR A 118 6.84 8.38 -14.16
C THR A 118 7.11 9.74 -13.53
N LYS A 119 6.90 9.88 -12.20
CA LYS A 119 7.16 11.13 -11.47
C LYS A 119 8.65 11.54 -11.51
N LEU A 120 9.56 10.58 -11.62
CA LEU A 120 11.01 10.82 -11.76
C LEU A 120 11.49 10.95 -13.22
N ASP A 121 10.59 11.03 -14.19
CA ASP A 121 10.90 11.07 -15.64
C ASP A 121 11.72 9.86 -16.15
N GLN A 122 11.68 8.74 -15.42
CA GLN A 122 12.32 7.47 -15.78
C GLN A 122 11.36 6.62 -16.61
N ILE A 123 10.96 7.16 -17.78
CA ILE A 123 9.88 6.62 -18.61
C ILE A 123 10.07 5.16 -19.00
N ASP A 124 11.28 4.73 -19.34
CA ASP A 124 11.54 3.34 -19.71
C ASP A 124 11.25 2.36 -18.57
N LYS A 125 11.63 2.71 -17.35
CA LYS A 125 11.34 1.90 -16.15
C LYS A 125 9.86 1.90 -15.84
N ALA A 126 9.18 3.04 -15.97
CA ALA A 126 7.74 3.12 -15.79
C ALA A 126 7.00 2.17 -16.76
N LYS A 127 7.38 2.21 -18.04
CA LYS A 127 6.83 1.31 -19.07
C LYS A 127 7.10 -0.16 -18.75
N GLU A 128 8.29 -0.50 -18.24
CA GLU A 128 8.61 -1.87 -17.80
C GLU A 128 7.65 -2.34 -16.70
N MET A 129 7.44 -1.53 -15.65
CA MET A 129 6.57 -1.89 -14.53
C MET A 129 5.13 -2.13 -14.99
N TYR A 130 4.57 -1.25 -15.84
CA TYR A 130 3.22 -1.44 -16.37
C TYR A 130 3.12 -2.67 -17.27
N ARG A 131 4.13 -2.95 -18.10
CA ARG A 131 4.13 -4.15 -18.96
C ARG A 131 4.13 -5.45 -18.16
N VAL A 132 4.79 -5.49 -16.99
CA VAL A 132 4.73 -6.66 -16.09
C VAL A 132 3.29 -6.93 -15.66
N VAL A 133 2.57 -5.90 -15.22
CA VAL A 133 1.16 -6.01 -14.81
C VAL A 133 0.28 -6.45 -15.98
N ILE A 134 0.45 -5.84 -17.16
CA ILE A 134 -0.29 -6.22 -18.38
C ILE A 134 -0.02 -7.68 -18.74
N GLY A 135 1.22 -8.16 -18.59
CA GLY A 135 1.59 -9.55 -18.88
C GLY A 135 0.84 -10.56 -18.01
N LYS A 136 0.72 -10.29 -16.71
CA LYS A 136 0.11 -11.20 -15.71
C LYS A 136 -1.40 -11.06 -15.59
N HIS A 137 -1.95 -9.87 -15.82
CA HIS A 137 -3.33 -9.52 -15.50
C HIS A 137 -4.14 -9.08 -16.72
N ARG A 138 -3.90 -9.71 -17.88
CA ARG A 138 -4.63 -9.42 -19.11
C ARG A 138 -6.14 -9.56 -18.89
N GLY A 139 -6.88 -8.49 -19.17
CA GLY A 139 -8.34 -8.50 -19.18
C GLY A 139 -9.03 -8.26 -17.84
N ASN A 140 -8.30 -8.04 -16.74
CA ASN A 140 -8.89 -7.58 -15.47
C ASN A 140 -8.65 -6.09 -15.21
N VAL A 141 -9.13 -5.60 -14.07
CA VAL A 141 -9.00 -4.19 -13.66
C VAL A 141 -7.55 -3.70 -13.60
N TYR A 142 -6.61 -4.52 -13.09
CA TYR A 142 -5.20 -4.14 -12.99
C TYR A 142 -4.51 -4.07 -14.37
N GLY A 143 -4.82 -5.02 -15.26
CA GLY A 143 -4.31 -4.99 -16.62
C GLY A 143 -4.82 -3.79 -17.41
N GLN A 144 -6.11 -3.44 -17.24
CA GLN A 144 -6.70 -2.25 -17.87
C GLN A 144 -6.08 -0.96 -17.33
N GLU A 145 -5.91 -0.84 -16.02
CA GLU A 145 -5.25 0.31 -15.40
C GLU A 145 -3.81 0.48 -15.93
N ALA A 146 -3.02 -0.59 -15.94
CA ALA A 146 -1.66 -0.56 -16.48
C ALA A 146 -1.62 -0.18 -17.96
N GLN A 147 -2.58 -0.65 -18.77
CA GLN A 147 -2.69 -0.24 -20.18
C GLN A 147 -3.03 1.24 -20.35
N ASN A 148 -3.87 1.80 -19.48
CA ASN A 148 -4.20 3.23 -19.51
C ASN A 148 -2.94 4.06 -19.20
N LYS A 149 -2.29 3.76 -18.07
CA LYS A 149 -1.05 4.44 -17.66
C LYS A 149 0.06 4.29 -18.71
N LEU A 150 0.21 3.13 -19.32
CA LEU A 150 1.21 2.91 -20.38
C LEU A 150 0.94 3.77 -21.63
N ARG A 151 -0.33 4.02 -21.98
CA ARG A 151 -0.71 4.86 -23.12
C ARG A 151 -0.47 6.35 -22.85
N GLU A 152 -0.59 6.79 -21.61
CA GLU A 152 -0.29 8.17 -21.21
C GLU A 152 1.21 8.51 -21.32
N LEU A 153 2.09 7.50 -21.40
CA LEU A 153 3.55 7.66 -21.56
C LEU A 153 4.04 7.55 -23.02
N GLN A 154 3.13 7.51 -23.99
CA GLN A 154 3.43 7.42 -25.43
C GLN A 154 3.42 8.80 -26.07
#